data_AF-A0A1I5LPL3-F1
#
_entry.id   AF-A0A1I5LPL3-F1
#
_cell.length_a   1.000
_cell.length_b   1.000
_cell.length_c   1.000
_cell.angle_alpha   90.00
_cell.angle_beta   90.00
_cell.angle_gamma   90.00
#
_symmetry.space_group_name_H-M   'P 1'
#
loop_
_entity.id
_entity.type
_entity.pdbx_description
1 polymer ?
#
loop_
_entity_poly.entity_id
_entity_poly.type
_entity_poly.pdbx_seq_one_letter_code
_entity_poly.pdbx_strand_id
1 'polypeptide(L)'
;MVVLFIVLGGLLWLISLLLFAFSAWGFYKLARLLWEKIRRSFLRPGTAQVTSYEVFTPDPEDIHVTDSRPQVHLELDCERHGQRFQISLGPLTCEELFPALDLPAHHVACWLSEEDWQQLLDKRWITIACDWRQRKAILTSQIRNDRRLLLISFLSLSLFTLLVTLPLLHR
;
A
#
# COMPACT_ATOMS: atom_id res chain seq x y z
N MET A 1 57.96 -2.49 -4.76
CA MET A 1 57.22 -2.73 -3.50
C MET A 1 56.36 -1.52 -3.11
N VAL A 2 56.95 -0.37 -2.76
CA VAL A 2 56.19 0.81 -2.27
C VAL A 2 55.13 1.32 -3.25
N VAL A 3 55.48 1.47 -4.53
CA VAL A 3 54.53 1.89 -5.59
C VAL A 3 53.35 0.91 -5.71
N LEU A 4 53.62 -0.38 -5.56
CA LEU A 4 52.62 -1.44 -5.65
C LEU A 4 51.64 -1.38 -4.47
N PHE A 5 52.14 -1.10 -3.25
CA PHE A 5 51.31 -0.85 -2.06
C PHE A 5 50.45 0.42 -2.19
N ILE A 6 50.99 1.50 -2.75
CA ILE A 6 50.22 2.74 -2.97
C ILE A 6 49.08 2.51 -3.97
N VAL A 7 49.37 1.80 -5.07
CA VAL A 7 48.36 1.46 -6.08
C VAL A 7 47.30 0.52 -5.49
N LEU A 8 47.69 -0.53 -4.76
CA LEU A 8 46.74 -1.46 -4.14
C LEU A 8 45.88 -0.78 -3.07
N GLY A 9 46.49 0.06 -2.23
CA GLY A 9 45.80 0.82 -1.20
C GLY A 9 44.81 1.81 -1.79
N GLY A 10 45.20 2.52 -2.86
CA GLY A 10 44.29 3.42 -3.58
C GLY A 10 43.12 2.67 -4.24
N LEU A 11 43.38 1.49 -4.80
CA LEU A 11 42.34 0.65 -5.39
C LEU A 11 41.34 0.15 -4.33
N LEU A 12 41.84 -0.33 -3.19
CA LEU A 12 41.01 -0.77 -2.06
C LEU A 12 40.17 0.36 -1.49
N TRP A 13 40.74 1.57 -1.39
CA TRP A 13 40.02 2.75 -0.93
C TRP A 13 38.88 3.14 -1.90
N LEU A 14 39.14 3.11 -3.20
CA LEU A 14 38.13 3.33 -4.24
C LEU A 14 37.01 2.29 -4.19
N ILE A 15 37.35 1.01 -4.04
CA ILE A 15 36.37 -0.08 -3.91
C ILE A 15 35.52 0.12 -2.65
N SER A 16 36.14 0.49 -1.53
CA SER A 16 35.43 0.77 -0.27
C SER A 16 34.43 1.93 -0.43
N LEU A 17 34.84 3.02 -1.09
CA LEU A 17 33.96 4.15 -1.41
C LEU A 17 32.79 3.75 -2.31
N LEU A 18 33.05 2.93 -3.32
CA LEU A 18 32.01 2.43 -4.24
C LEU A 18 30.99 1.56 -3.50
N LEU A 19 31.45 0.65 -2.63
CA LEU A 19 30.58 -0.18 -1.80
C LEU A 19 29.76 0.67 -0.82
N PHE A 20 30.37 1.69 -0.21
CA PHE A 20 29.66 2.61 0.68
C PHE A 20 28.59 3.42 -0.07
N ALA A 21 28.91 3.94 -1.25
CA ALA A 21 27.96 4.66 -2.09
C ALA A 21 26.79 3.76 -2.54
N PHE A 22 27.09 2.51 -2.93
CA PHE A 22 26.08 1.56 -3.37
C PHE A 22 25.16 1.11 -2.23
N SER A 23 25.73 0.84 -1.05
CA SER A 23 24.94 0.51 0.14
C SER A 23 24.10 1.69 0.60
N ALA A 24 24.65 2.91 0.68
CA ALA A 24 23.90 4.12 1.01
C ALA A 24 22.75 4.37 0.02
N TRP A 25 22.98 4.16 -1.27
CA TRP A 25 21.94 4.25 -2.30
C TRP A 25 20.83 3.21 -2.09
N GLY A 26 21.22 1.95 -1.85
CA GLY A 26 20.29 0.86 -1.54
C GLY A 26 19.43 1.17 -0.31
N PHE A 27 20.06 1.60 0.79
CA PHE A 27 19.38 2.02 2.01
C PHE A 27 18.44 3.18 1.77
N TYR A 28 18.86 4.21 1.02
CA TYR A 28 18.00 5.35 0.69
C TYR A 28 16.76 4.91 -0.09
N LYS A 29 16.93 4.06 -1.10
CA LYS A 29 15.81 3.55 -1.91
C LYS A 29 14.86 2.72 -1.06
N LEU A 30 15.39 1.88 -0.18
CA LEU A 30 14.61 1.05 0.74
C LEU A 30 13.85 1.91 1.76
N ALA A 31 14.51 2.91 2.33
CA ALA A 31 13.91 3.87 3.26
C ALA A 31 12.79 4.67 2.59
N ARG A 32 12.96 5.06 1.32
CA ARG A 32 11.90 5.75 0.55
C ARG A 32 10.67 4.87 0.35
N LEU A 33 10.86 3.60 -0.03
CA LEU A 33 9.76 2.64 -0.20
C LEU A 33 9.04 2.37 1.14
N LEU A 34 9.80 2.19 2.22
CA LEU A 34 9.26 2.02 3.57
C LEU A 34 8.50 3.27 4.01
N TRP A 35 9.01 4.46 3.71
CA TRP A 35 8.35 5.72 4.05
C TRP A 35 6.98 5.87 3.41
N GLU A 36 6.84 5.49 2.13
CA GLU A 36 5.53 5.50 1.47
C GLU A 36 4.55 4.55 2.15
N LYS A 37 4.99 3.35 2.53
CA LYS A 37 4.15 2.36 3.22
C LYS A 37 3.76 2.82 4.63
N ILE A 38 4.72 3.34 5.39
CA ILE A 38 4.48 3.93 6.71
C ILE A 38 3.48 5.08 6.60
N ARG A 39 3.69 5.99 5.64
CA ARG A 39 2.80 7.13 5.43
C ARG A 39 1.37 6.72 5.10
N ARG A 40 1.18 5.70 4.23
CA ARG A 40 -0.15 5.13 3.94
C ARG A 40 -0.81 4.58 5.21
N SER A 41 -0.05 3.89 6.05
CA SER A 41 -0.56 3.36 7.31
C SER A 41 -1.01 4.46 8.31
N PHE A 42 -0.42 5.65 8.22
CA PHE A 42 -0.79 6.82 9.02
C PHE A 42 -1.97 7.63 8.46
N LEU A 43 -2.49 7.29 7.28
CA LEU A 43 -3.72 7.92 6.80
C LEU A 43 -4.85 7.66 7.82
N ARG A 44 -5.56 8.72 8.19
CA ARG A 44 -6.72 8.60 9.06
C ARG A 44 -7.88 8.03 8.24
N PRO A 45 -8.62 7.04 8.77
CA PRO A 45 -9.87 6.63 8.15
C PRO A 45 -10.82 7.83 8.14
N GLY A 46 -11.46 8.06 7.00
CA GLY A 46 -12.50 9.05 6.81
C GLY A 46 -13.72 8.40 6.17
N THR A 47 -14.73 9.21 5.90
CA THR A 47 -15.90 8.81 5.10
C THR A 47 -15.86 9.56 3.80
N ALA A 48 -16.09 8.86 2.69
CA ALA A 48 -16.25 9.46 1.37
C ALA A 48 -17.61 9.08 0.82
N GLN A 49 -18.20 9.99 0.04
CA GLN A 49 -19.47 9.73 -0.64
C GLN A 49 -19.18 9.22 -2.06
N VAL A 50 -19.85 8.15 -2.46
CA VAL A 50 -19.79 7.66 -3.85
C VAL A 50 -20.51 8.64 -4.76
N THR A 51 -19.81 9.15 -5.77
CA THR A 51 -20.37 10.05 -6.78
C THR A 51 -20.69 9.32 -8.08
N SER A 52 -19.85 8.36 -8.47
CA SER A 52 -20.07 7.51 -9.64
C SER A 52 -19.40 6.16 -9.43
N TYR A 53 -19.78 5.18 -10.23
CA TYR A 53 -19.17 3.87 -10.23
C TYR A 53 -19.17 3.28 -11.64
N GLU A 54 -18.15 2.48 -11.94
CA GLU A 54 -18.05 1.69 -13.17
C GLU A 54 -17.80 0.23 -12.77
N VAL A 55 -18.63 -0.68 -13.29
CA VAL A 55 -18.46 -2.11 -13.07
C VAL A 55 -17.85 -2.73 -14.32
N PHE A 56 -16.68 -3.32 -14.17
CA PHE A 56 -15.97 -4.04 -15.21
C PHE A 56 -16.06 -5.54 -14.95
N THR A 57 -16.74 -6.29 -15.82
CA THR A 57 -16.73 -7.75 -15.81
C THR A 57 -15.66 -8.25 -16.79
N PRO A 58 -14.55 -8.83 -16.30
CA PRO A 58 -13.54 -9.42 -17.16
C PRO A 58 -14.12 -10.56 -18.00
N ASP A 59 -13.73 -10.65 -19.28
CA ASP A 59 -14.15 -11.75 -20.14
C ASP A 59 -13.50 -13.07 -19.67
N PRO A 60 -14.28 -14.10 -19.32
CA PRO A 60 -13.74 -15.39 -18.88
C PRO A 60 -12.94 -16.13 -19.97
N GLU A 61 -13.06 -15.76 -21.25
CA GLU A 61 -12.30 -16.36 -22.36
C GLU A 61 -10.87 -15.78 -22.50
N ASP A 62 -10.53 -14.72 -21.76
CA ASP A 62 -9.20 -14.13 -21.79
C ASP A 62 -8.20 -14.93 -20.93
N ILE A 63 -7.17 -15.43 -21.61
CA ILE A 63 -6.08 -16.26 -21.04
C ILE A 63 -5.25 -15.50 -20.00
N HIS A 64 -5.34 -14.17 -19.96
CA HIS A 64 -4.63 -13.32 -18.99
C HIS A 64 -5.46 -13.01 -17.73
N VAL A 65 -6.71 -13.45 -17.65
CA VAL A 65 -7.61 -13.16 -16.54
C VAL A 65 -7.58 -14.31 -15.52
N THR A 66 -6.92 -14.07 -14.39
CA THR A 66 -6.87 -15.04 -13.28
C THR A 66 -8.17 -15.05 -12.45
N ASP A 67 -8.96 -13.97 -12.54
CA ASP A 67 -10.20 -13.80 -11.79
C ASP A 67 -11.28 -13.16 -12.68
N SER A 68 -12.30 -13.94 -13.04
CA SER A 68 -13.43 -13.53 -13.90
C SER A 68 -14.52 -12.75 -13.16
N ARG A 69 -14.34 -12.49 -11.86
CA ARG A 69 -15.31 -11.76 -11.05
C ARG A 69 -15.35 -10.27 -11.43
N PRO A 70 -16.53 -9.61 -11.30
CA PRO A 70 -16.66 -8.19 -11.56
C PRO A 70 -15.74 -7.38 -10.66
N GLN A 71 -15.04 -6.44 -11.29
CA GLN A 71 -14.21 -5.44 -10.65
C GLN A 71 -14.96 -4.11 -10.67
N VAL A 72 -14.97 -3.38 -9.56
CA VAL A 72 -15.67 -2.12 -9.42
C VAL A 72 -14.66 -0.98 -9.31
N HIS A 73 -14.83 0.03 -10.14
CA HIS A 73 -14.18 1.32 -10.01
C HIS A 73 -15.17 2.30 -9.38
N LEU A 74 -14.72 3.05 -8.36
CA LEU A 74 -15.55 4.02 -7.66
C LEU A 74 -14.93 5.40 -7.78
N GLU A 75 -15.74 6.40 -8.12
CA GLU A 75 -15.38 7.80 -7.91
C GLU A 75 -16.02 8.28 -6.62
N LEU A 76 -15.20 8.94 -5.81
CA LEU A 76 -15.53 9.30 -4.45
C LEU A 76 -15.28 10.79 -4.25
N ASP A 77 -16.21 11.47 -3.61
CA ASP A 77 -15.99 12.81 -3.08
C ASP A 77 -15.56 12.72 -1.62
N CYS A 78 -14.32 13.10 -1.35
CA CYS A 78 -13.76 13.14 0.00
C CYS A 78 -13.81 14.55 0.56
N GLU A 79 -14.40 14.69 1.75
CA GLU A 79 -14.36 15.93 2.51
C GLU A 79 -13.27 15.88 3.58
N ARG A 80 -12.29 16.78 3.52
CA ARG A 80 -11.21 16.90 4.51
C ARG A 80 -10.96 18.35 4.87
N HIS A 81 -11.13 18.69 6.16
CA HIS A 81 -10.96 20.06 6.66
C HIS A 81 -11.75 21.12 5.86
N GLY A 82 -12.97 20.78 5.41
CA GLY A 82 -13.82 21.67 4.61
C GLY A 82 -13.45 21.78 3.13
N GLN A 83 -12.44 21.04 2.66
CA GLN A 83 -12.13 20.92 1.23
C GLN A 83 -12.69 19.60 0.69
N ARG A 84 -13.45 19.70 -0.40
CA ARG A 84 -13.96 18.55 -1.17
C ARG A 84 -13.07 18.29 -2.36
N PHE A 85 -12.77 17.02 -2.62
CA PHE A 85 -11.97 16.61 -3.76
C PHE A 85 -12.40 15.23 -4.22
N GLN A 86 -12.53 15.10 -5.54
CA GLN A 86 -12.86 13.83 -6.19
C GLN A 86 -11.61 12.96 -6.34
N ILE A 87 -11.77 11.68 -6.03
CA ILE A 87 -10.72 10.66 -6.19
C ILE A 87 -11.31 9.37 -6.73
N SER A 88 -10.52 8.64 -7.49
CA SER A 88 -10.85 7.30 -7.93
C SER A 88 -10.31 6.24 -6.96
N LEU A 89 -11.09 5.17 -6.80
CA LEU A 89 -10.75 3.96 -6.06
C LEU A 89 -11.01 2.75 -6.97
N GLY A 90 -9.96 2.03 -7.35
CA GLY A 90 -10.09 0.74 -8.01
C GLY A 90 -9.03 0.46 -9.06
N PRO A 91 -9.12 -0.70 -9.76
CA PRO A 91 -10.21 -1.67 -9.67
C PRO A 91 -10.23 -2.44 -8.33
N LEU A 92 -11.42 -2.62 -7.75
CA LEU A 92 -11.65 -3.37 -6.51
C LEU A 92 -12.43 -4.65 -6.80
N THR A 93 -12.10 -5.75 -6.12
CA THR A 93 -12.97 -6.95 -6.14
C THR A 93 -14.12 -6.78 -5.15
N CYS A 94 -15.23 -7.51 -5.32
CA CYS A 94 -16.34 -7.42 -4.34
C CYS A 94 -15.92 -7.87 -2.93
N GLU A 95 -14.97 -8.79 -2.82
CA GLU A 95 -14.43 -9.22 -1.52
C GLU A 95 -13.74 -8.08 -0.76
N GLU A 96 -13.18 -7.10 -1.50
CA GLU A 96 -12.60 -5.90 -0.92
C GLU A 96 -13.64 -4.80 -0.68
N LEU A 97 -14.62 -4.67 -1.57
CA LEU A 97 -15.64 -3.63 -1.54
C LEU A 97 -16.70 -3.85 -0.44
N PHE A 98 -17.25 -5.06 -0.33
CA PHE A 98 -18.34 -5.36 0.62
C PHE A 98 -17.95 -5.06 2.07
N PRO A 99 -16.77 -5.49 2.56
CA PRO A 99 -16.33 -5.12 3.91
C PRO A 99 -16.14 -3.61 4.10
N ALA A 100 -15.80 -2.86 3.05
CA ALA A 100 -15.66 -1.41 3.13
C ALA A 100 -17.02 -0.67 3.21
N LEU A 101 -18.09 -1.36 2.78
CA LEU A 101 -19.48 -0.94 2.88
C LEU A 101 -20.17 -1.41 4.17
N ASP A 102 -19.41 -2.05 5.08
CA ASP A 102 -19.93 -2.75 6.26
C ASP A 102 -20.97 -3.85 5.92
N LEU A 103 -20.83 -4.46 4.73
CA LEU A 103 -21.67 -5.56 4.26
C LEU A 103 -20.94 -6.91 4.37
N PRO A 104 -21.66 -8.02 4.61
CA PRO A 104 -21.06 -9.34 4.61
C PRO A 104 -20.58 -9.72 3.20
N ALA A 105 -19.30 -10.08 3.07
CA ALA A 105 -18.75 -10.56 1.81
C ALA A 105 -19.29 -11.97 1.50
N HIS A 106 -20.29 -12.05 0.61
CA HIS A 106 -20.79 -13.31 0.08
C HIS A 106 -20.43 -13.43 -1.40
N HIS A 107 -19.82 -14.55 -1.80
CA HIS A 107 -19.36 -14.75 -3.18
C HIS A 107 -20.48 -14.66 -4.23
N VAL A 108 -21.71 -14.99 -3.86
CA VAL A 108 -22.89 -14.87 -4.73
C VAL A 108 -23.30 -13.40 -4.92
N ALA A 109 -23.03 -12.54 -3.93
CA ALA A 109 -23.35 -11.13 -3.99
C ALA A 109 -22.43 -10.32 -4.92
N CYS A 110 -21.46 -10.95 -5.58
CA CYS A 110 -20.68 -10.30 -6.63
C CYS A 110 -21.48 -10.12 -7.93
N TRP A 111 -22.43 -10.99 -8.21
CA TRP A 111 -23.20 -11.00 -9.46
C TRP A 111 -24.53 -10.29 -9.27
N LEU A 112 -24.45 -9.00 -8.97
CA LEU A 112 -25.62 -8.12 -8.82
C LEU A 112 -26.04 -7.57 -10.19
N SER A 113 -27.34 -7.30 -10.33
CA SER A 113 -27.84 -6.56 -11.48
C SER A 113 -27.36 -5.10 -11.43
N GLU A 114 -27.44 -4.39 -12.55
CA GLU A 114 -27.08 -2.97 -12.60
C GLU A 114 -27.94 -2.12 -11.63
N GLU A 115 -29.22 -2.48 -11.50
CA GLU A 115 -30.19 -1.86 -10.59
C GLU A 115 -29.81 -2.06 -9.13
N ASP A 116 -29.40 -3.28 -8.77
CA ASP A 116 -28.94 -3.60 -7.41
C ASP A 116 -27.64 -2.84 -7.08
N TRP A 117 -26.71 -2.74 -8.04
CA TRP A 117 -25.49 -1.94 -7.89
C TRP A 117 -25.82 -0.47 -7.66
N GLN A 118 -26.76 0.08 -8.43
CA GLN A 118 -27.20 1.45 -8.29
C GLN A 118 -27.80 1.69 -6.91
N GLN A 119 -28.68 0.80 -6.44
CA GLN A 119 -29.29 0.93 -5.11
C GLN A 119 -28.26 0.78 -3.97
N LEU A 120 -27.23 -0.04 -4.18
CA LEU A 120 -26.21 -0.31 -3.17
C LEU A 120 -25.17 0.79 -3.06
N LEU A 121 -24.79 1.44 -4.18
CA LEU A 121 -23.71 2.43 -4.25
C LEU A 121 -24.18 3.88 -4.37
N ASP A 122 -25.36 4.16 -4.93
CA ASP A 122 -25.80 5.55 -5.18
C ASP A 122 -25.82 6.38 -3.88
N LYS A 123 -25.06 7.48 -3.90
CA LYS A 123 -24.88 8.43 -2.79
C LYS A 123 -24.46 7.81 -1.46
N ARG A 124 -23.97 6.57 -1.46
CA ARG A 124 -23.61 5.87 -0.23
C ARG A 124 -22.31 6.41 0.34
N TRP A 125 -22.23 6.42 1.67
CA TRP A 125 -21.03 6.76 2.40
C TRP A 125 -20.23 5.50 2.68
N ILE A 126 -18.94 5.53 2.35
CA ILE A 126 -18.01 4.41 2.55
C ILE A 126 -16.85 4.83 3.44
N THR A 127 -16.34 3.88 4.24
CA THR A 127 -15.21 4.14 5.13
C THR A 127 -13.90 3.87 4.40
N ILE A 128 -13.25 4.94 3.94
CA ILE A 128 -11.98 4.88 3.20
C ILE A 128 -10.98 5.89 3.73
N ALA A 129 -9.72 5.70 3.39
CA ALA A 129 -8.71 6.71 3.65
C ALA A 129 -8.36 7.45 2.36
N CYS A 130 -8.57 8.77 2.38
CA CYS A 130 -8.27 9.62 1.24
C CYS A 130 -6.85 10.22 1.38
N ASP A 131 -5.98 9.99 0.39
CA ASP A 131 -4.71 10.71 0.26
C ASP A 131 -4.87 11.89 -0.69
N TRP A 132 -4.96 13.10 -0.12
CA TRP A 132 -5.11 14.35 -0.86
C TRP A 132 -3.92 14.64 -1.80
N ARG A 133 -2.71 14.14 -1.47
CA ARG A 133 -1.49 14.47 -2.22
C ARG A 133 -1.32 13.60 -3.45
N GLN A 134 -1.78 12.35 -3.38
CA GLN A 134 -1.76 11.42 -4.51
C GLN A 134 -3.09 11.40 -5.28
N ARG A 135 -4.15 12.03 -4.75
CA ARG A 135 -5.53 11.92 -5.24
C ARG A 135 -5.97 10.47 -5.40
N LYS A 136 -5.64 9.67 -4.39
CA LYS A 136 -5.94 8.23 -4.35
C LYS A 136 -6.72 7.90 -3.08
N ALA A 137 -7.71 7.04 -3.22
CA ALA A 137 -8.35 6.38 -2.11
C ALA A 137 -7.65 5.06 -1.81
N ILE A 138 -7.60 4.70 -0.54
CA ILE A 138 -7.10 3.41 -0.07
C ILE A 138 -8.15 2.84 0.88
N LEU A 139 -8.45 1.54 0.71
CA LEU A 139 -9.36 0.83 1.59
C LEU A 139 -8.82 0.77 3.01
N THR A 140 -9.69 0.95 4.00
CA THR A 140 -9.33 0.86 5.42
C THR A 140 -8.82 -0.53 5.80
N SER A 141 -9.28 -1.58 5.12
CA SER A 141 -8.78 -2.96 5.25
C SER A 141 -7.31 -3.08 4.86
N GLN A 142 -6.89 -2.47 3.75
CA GLN A 142 -5.50 -2.43 3.30
C GLN A 142 -4.61 -1.67 4.31
N ILE A 143 -5.10 -0.55 4.85
CA ILE A 143 -4.38 0.21 5.89
C ILE A 143 -4.21 -0.60 7.17
N ARG A 144 -5.24 -1.35 7.59
CA ARG A 144 -5.16 -2.21 8.77
C ARG A 144 -4.12 -3.31 8.58
N ASN A 145 -4.04 -3.90 7.39
CA ASN A 145 -3.04 -4.90 7.07
C ASN A 145 -1.63 -4.31 7.05
N ASP A 146 -1.45 -3.14 6.42
CA ASP A 146 -0.16 -2.44 6.40
C ASP A 146 0.31 -2.06 7.81
N ARG A 147 -0.58 -1.61 8.70
CA ARG A 147 -0.25 -1.35 10.11
C ARG A 147 0.23 -2.61 10.83
N ARG A 148 -0.44 -3.76 10.62
CA ARG A 148 -0.02 -5.04 11.22
C ARG A 148 1.35 -5.46 10.73
N LEU A 149 1.60 -5.39 9.42
CA LEU A 149 2.90 -5.71 8.84
C LEU A 149 4.01 -4.80 9.38
N LEU A 150 3.75 -3.51 9.52
CA LEU A 150 4.71 -2.56 10.09
C LEU A 150 5.00 -2.86 11.56
N LEU A 151 3.98 -3.20 12.36
CA LEU A 151 4.16 -3.59 13.76
C LEU A 151 4.99 -4.87 13.89
N ILE A 152 4.68 -5.90 13.09
CA ILE A 152 5.44 -7.15 13.08
C ILE A 152 6.88 -6.90 12.64
N SER A 153 7.08 -6.09 11.60
CA SER A 153 8.42 -5.74 11.13
C SER A 153 9.21 -5.00 12.21
N PHE A 154 8.61 -4.00 12.86
CA PHE A 154 9.22 -3.28 13.98
C PHE A 154 9.60 -4.22 15.13
N LEU A 155 8.69 -5.11 15.54
CA LEU A 155 8.96 -6.11 16.57
C LEU A 155 10.13 -7.03 16.18
N SER A 156 10.12 -7.58 14.96
CA SER A 156 11.19 -8.46 14.48
C SER A 156 12.55 -7.76 14.45
N LEU A 157 12.58 -6.49 14.02
CA LEU A 157 13.80 -5.70 13.96
C LEU A 157 14.31 -5.36 15.36
N SER A 158 13.41 -5.04 16.29
CA SER A 158 13.77 -4.79 17.70
C SER A 158 14.29 -6.04 18.42
N LEU A 159 13.74 -7.21 18.10
CA LEU A 159 14.22 -8.48 18.64
C LEU A 159 15.61 -8.82 18.09
N PHE A 160 15.83 -8.59 16.80
CA PHE A 160 17.11 -8.81 16.14
C PHE A 160 18.19 -7.88 16.71
N THR A 161 17.91 -6.58 16.86
CA THR A 161 18.89 -5.66 17.46
C THR A 161 19.20 -6.05 18.91
N LEU A 162 18.20 -6.48 19.69
CA LEU A 162 18.41 -6.95 21.05
C LEU A 162 19.29 -8.22 21.09
N LEU A 163 19.05 -9.19 20.21
CA LEU A 163 19.86 -10.41 20.07
C LEU A 163 21.31 -10.14 19.62
N VAL A 164 21.55 -9.13 18.79
CA VAL A 164 22.91 -8.78 18.34
C VAL A 164 23.65 -7.92 19.37
N THR A 165 22.95 -7.04 20.08
CA THR A 165 23.56 -6.12 21.04
C THR A 165 23.83 -6.77 22.40
N LEU A 166 22.98 -7.70 22.87
CA LEU A 166 23.20 -8.46 24.11
C LEU A 166 24.58 -9.14 24.21
N PRO A 167 25.02 -9.93 23.21
CA PRO A 167 26.34 -10.56 23.27
C PRO A 167 27.50 -9.57 23.09
N LEU A 168 27.25 -8.39 22.49
CA LEU A 168 28.24 -7.31 22.41
C LEU A 168 28.37 -6.53 23.72
N LEU A 169 27.31 -6.44 24.53
CA LEU A 169 27.31 -5.78 25.84
C LEU A 169 27.83 -6.68 26.96
N HIS A 170 27.79 -8.00 26.76
CA HIS A 170 28.25 -9.01 27.73
C HIS A 170 29.75 -9.35 27.59
N ARG A 171 30.49 -8.56 26.80
CA ARG A 171 31.93 -8.72 26.54
C ARG A 171 32.65 -7.45 26.96
#